data_AF-A0A1G9LNN8-F1
#
_entry.id   AF-A0A1G9LNN8-F1
#
_cell.length_a   1.000
_cell.length_b   1.000
_cell.length_c   1.000
_cell.angle_alpha   90.00
_cell.angle_beta   90.00
_cell.angle_gamma   90.00
#
_symmetry.space_group_name_H-M   'P 1'
#
loop_
_entity.id
_entity.type
_entity.pdbx_description
1 polymer ?
#
loop_
_entity_poly.entity_id
_entity_poly.type
_entity_poly.pdbx_seq_one_letter_code
_entity_poly.pdbx_strand_id
1 'polypeptide(L)'
;MPSGGDVVRVRHTACCGAFELASLGGQYFVLRPADAPGEYEETARGRYITAVAAYVALLKQHHAEHLRRGETPERDRLLDHPA
;
A
#
# COMPACT_ATOMS: atom_id res chain seq x y z
N MET A 1 26.97 -15.03 12.09
CA MET A 1 25.71 -14.44 12.58
C MET A 1 24.99 -13.87 11.38
N PRO A 2 23.76 -14.26 11.04
CA PRO A 2 23.03 -13.54 10.01
C PRO A 2 22.78 -12.12 10.53
N SER A 3 23.39 -11.13 9.88
CA SER A 3 23.12 -9.72 10.09
C SER A 3 21.62 -9.51 9.90
N GLY A 4 20.94 -8.94 10.91
CA GLY A 4 19.49 -8.90 11.03
C GLY A 4 18.82 -8.51 9.71
N GLY A 5 18.10 -9.46 9.11
CA GLY A 5 17.24 -9.16 7.98
C GLY A 5 16.24 -8.11 8.43
N ASP A 6 16.28 -6.94 7.78
CA ASP A 6 15.32 -5.89 8.07
C ASP A 6 13.91 -6.51 7.98
N VAL A 7 13.11 -6.32 9.04
CA VAL A 7 11.74 -6.86 9.08
C VAL A 7 10.84 -5.91 8.31
N VAL A 8 10.19 -6.41 7.26
CA VAL A 8 9.13 -5.68 6.57
C VAL A 8 7.98 -5.46 7.55
N ARG A 9 7.62 -4.20 7.77
CA ARG A 9 6.47 -3.82 8.60
C ARG A 9 5.38 -3.20 7.74
N VAL A 10 4.25 -3.88 7.61
CA VAL A 10 3.03 -3.32 7.01
C VAL A 10 2.45 -2.27 7.96
N ARG A 11 2.20 -1.08 7.42
CA ARG A 11 1.71 0.10 8.14
C ARG A 11 0.23 0.33 7.86
N HIS A 12 -0.17 0.17 6.60
CA HIS A 12 -1.53 0.36 6.13
C HIS A 12 -1.85 -0.68 5.05
N THR A 13 -3.08 -1.14 5.04
CA THR A 13 -3.60 -2.09 4.06
C THR A 13 -4.89 -1.50 3.52
N ALA A 14 -4.98 -1.41 2.19
CA ALA A 14 -6.14 -0.89 1.49
C ALA A 14 -7.29 -1.89 1.58
N CYS A 15 -8.50 -1.43 1.25
CA CYS A 15 -9.66 -2.31 1.16
C CYS A 15 -9.40 -3.49 0.22
N CYS A 16 -9.99 -4.64 0.54
CA CYS A 16 -9.80 -5.89 -0.19
C CYS A 16 -8.35 -6.39 -0.28
N GLY A 17 -7.42 -5.80 0.49
CA GLY A 17 -5.99 -6.13 0.42
C GLY A 17 -5.30 -5.67 -0.87
N ALA A 18 -5.90 -4.71 -1.60
CA ALA A 18 -5.41 -4.34 -2.93
C ALA A 18 -4.00 -3.72 -2.93
N PHE A 19 -3.63 -3.02 -1.86
CA PHE A 19 -2.32 -2.39 -1.68
C PHE A 19 -1.91 -2.37 -0.21
N GLU A 20 -0.62 -2.46 0.04
CA GLU A 20 -0.05 -2.37 1.38
C GLU A 20 1.09 -1.34 1.40
N LEU A 21 1.02 -0.39 2.32
CA LEU A 21 2.15 0.49 2.61
C LEU A 21 3.03 -0.19 3.65
N ALA A 22 4.27 -0.48 3.30
CA ALA A 22 5.23 -1.15 4.16
C ALA A 22 6.49 -0.32 4.37
N SER A 23 7.27 -0.69 5.40
CA SER A 23 8.55 -0.07 5.72
C SER A 23 9.63 -1.09 6.05
N LEU A 24 10.87 -0.81 5.61
CA LEU A 24 12.05 -1.67 5.74
C LEU A 24 13.29 -0.77 5.83
N GLY A 25 14.13 -0.94 6.86
CA GLY A 25 15.41 -0.23 6.94
C GLY A 25 15.31 1.31 6.84
N GLY A 26 14.20 1.91 7.30
CA GLY A 26 13.94 3.36 7.19
C GLY A 26 13.41 3.84 5.84
N GLN A 27 13.21 2.94 4.87
CA GLN A 27 12.51 3.21 3.62
C GLN A 27 11.05 2.78 3.70
N TYR A 28 10.22 3.40 2.86
CA TYR A 28 8.80 3.06 2.72
C TYR A 28 8.53 2.64 1.27
N PHE A 29 7.65 1.68 1.09
CA PHE A 29 7.27 1.17 -0.22
C PHE A 29 5.83 0.70 -0.21
N VAL A 30 5.24 0.70 -1.40
CA VAL A 30 3.88 0.22 -1.64
C VAL A 30 3.97 -1.12 -2.33
N LEU A 31 3.32 -2.11 -1.74
CA LEU A 31 3.18 -3.45 -2.28
C LEU A 31 1.78 -3.62 -2.85
N ARG A 32 1.69 -4.35 -3.95
CA ARG A 32 0.45 -4.83 -4.55
C ARG A 32 0.52 -6.36 -4.59
N PRO A 33 -0.54 -7.10 -4.22
CA PRO A 33 -0.58 -8.54 -4.43
C PRO A 33 -0.45 -8.86 -5.92
N ALA A 34 0.44 -9.79 -6.27
CA ALA A 34 0.56 -10.33 -7.61
C ALA A 34 -0.52 -11.40 -7.86
N ASP A 35 -0.57 -11.92 -9.09
CA ASP A 35 -1.50 -13.00 -9.46
C ASP A 35 -1.20 -14.31 -8.73
N ALA A 36 0.04 -14.51 -8.28
CA ALA A 36 0.47 -15.69 -7.55
C ALA A 36 0.31 -15.51 -6.02
N PRO A 37 -0.21 -16.52 -5.29
CA PRO A 37 -0.39 -16.44 -3.84
C PRO A 37 0.93 -16.20 -3.10
N GLY A 38 0.96 -15.15 -2.28
CA GLY A 38 2.14 -14.79 -1.47
C GLY A 38 3.21 -14.00 -2.24
N GLU A 39 2.98 -13.72 -3.52
CA GLU A 39 3.82 -12.82 -4.30
C GLU A 39 3.29 -11.39 -4.22
N TYR A 40 4.23 -10.44 -4.12
CA TYR A 40 3.93 -9.02 -4.06
C TYR A 40 4.81 -8.27 -5.04
N GLU A 41 4.20 -7.34 -5.77
CA GLU A 41 4.90 -6.41 -6.64
C GLU A 41 5.08 -5.08 -5.92
N GLU A 42 6.32 -4.59 -5.90
CA GLU A 42 6.62 -3.24 -5.43
C GLU A 42 6.15 -2.23 -6.48
N THR A 43 5.18 -1.40 -6.12
CA THR A 43 4.61 -0.38 -7.02
C THR A 43 5.31 0.97 -6.86
N ALA A 44 5.86 1.24 -5.67
CA ALA A 44 6.62 2.46 -5.39
C ALA A 44 7.54 2.27 -4.18
N ARG A 45 8.66 3.00 -4.15
CA ARG A 45 9.58 3.07 -3.00
C ARG A 45 10.11 4.49 -2.80
N GLY A 46 10.32 4.88 -1.55
CA GLY A 46 10.96 6.15 -1.24
C GLY A 46 10.90 6.53 0.25
N ARG A 47 11.02 7.83 0.51
CA ARG A 47 10.73 8.41 1.82
C ARG A 47 9.23 8.32 2.10
N TYR A 48 8.84 8.40 3.37
CA TYR A 48 7.45 8.29 3.81
C TYR A 48 6.48 9.12 2.95
N ILE A 49 6.75 10.42 2.77
CA ILE A 49 5.87 11.33 2.02
C ILE A 49 5.68 10.84 0.57
N THR A 50 6.74 10.41 -0.09
CA THR A 50 6.68 9.92 -1.48
C THR A 50 5.91 8.61 -1.58
N ALA A 51 6.15 7.67 -0.67
CA ALA A 51 5.47 6.38 -0.65
C ALA A 51 3.98 6.54 -0.31
N VAL A 52 3.63 7.41 0.64
CA VAL A 52 2.25 7.75 0.99
C VAL A 52 1.54 8.43 -0.19
N ALA A 53 2.19 9.37 -0.88
CA ALA A 53 1.59 10.00 -2.06
C ALA A 53 1.26 8.98 -3.16
N ALA A 54 2.17 8.02 -3.42
CA ALA A 54 1.92 6.93 -4.35
C ALA A 54 0.78 6.01 -3.87
N TYR A 55 0.77 5.66 -2.58
CA TYR A 55 -0.28 4.85 -1.98
C TYR A 55 -1.67 5.51 -2.10
N VAL A 56 -1.77 6.80 -1.78
CA VAL A 56 -3.01 7.58 -1.90
C VAL A 56 -3.47 7.68 -3.35
N ALA A 57 -2.55 7.81 -4.32
CA ALA A 57 -2.91 7.82 -5.74
C ALA A 57 -3.51 6.48 -6.18
N LEU A 58 -2.93 5.36 -5.75
CA LEU A 58 -3.43 4.01 -6.02
C LEU A 58 -4.80 3.76 -5.36
N LEU A 59 -4.97 4.16 -4.10
CA LEU A 59 -6.24 4.09 -3.39
C LEU A 59 -7.36 4.86 -4.12
N LYS A 60 -7.08 6.08 -4.62
CA LYS A 60 -8.06 6.86 -5.37
C LYS A 60 -8.51 6.13 -6.65
N GLN A 61 -7.57 5.51 -7.36
CA GLN A 61 -7.89 4.73 -8.57
C GLN A 61 -8.74 3.51 -8.24
N HIS A 62 -8.41 2.82 -7.15
CA HIS A 62 -9.14 1.64 -6.68
C HIS A 62 -10.55 1.97 -6.18
N HIS A 63 -10.72 3.05 -5.42
CA HIS A 63 -12.05 3.53 -5.03
C HIS A 63 -12.89 3.89 -6.26
N ALA A 64 -12.30 4.55 -7.25
CA ALA A 64 -13.00 4.86 -8.50
C ALA A 64 -13.42 3.57 -9.25
N GLU A 65 -12.64 2.50 -9.16
CA GLU A 65 -13.01 1.19 -9.71
C GLU A 65 -14.17 0.54 -8.96
N HIS A 66 -14.15 0.53 -7.62
CA HIS A 66 -15.29 0.06 -6.82
C HIS A 66 -16.57 0.81 -7.17
N LEU A 67 -16.50 2.14 -7.23
CA LEU A 67 -17.65 2.98 -7.62
C LEU A 67 -18.16 2.65 -9.02
N ARG A 68 -17.27 2.35 -9.98
CA ARG A 68 -17.67 1.89 -11.31
C ARG A 68 -18.35 0.52 -11.30
N ARG A 69 -17.95 -0.37 -10.39
CA ARG A 69 -18.57 -1.69 -10.19
C ARG A 69 -19.87 -1.61 -9.38
N GLY A 70 -20.21 -0.45 -8.81
CA GLY A 70 -21.36 -0.27 -7.93
C GLY A 70 -21.11 -0.76 -6.50
N GLU A 71 -19.86 -1.00 -6.14
CA GLU A 71 -19.44 -1.41 -4.81
C GLU A 71 -19.08 -0.19 -3.95
N THR A 72 -19.34 -0.27 -2.65
CA THR A 72 -18.92 0.79 -1.71
C THR A 72 -17.51 0.46 -1.21
N PRO A 73 -16.47 1.24 -1.58
CA PRO A 73 -15.13 1.02 -1.06
C PRO A 73 -15.09 1.30 0.44
N GLU A 74 -14.27 0.56 1.17
CA GLU A 74 -14.04 0.84 2.60
C GLU A 74 -13.29 2.15 2.77
N ARG A 75 -13.55 2.87 3.87
CA ARG A 75 -12.87 4.15 4.13
C ARG A 75 -11.45 3.90 4.62
N ASP A 76 -10.47 4.42 3.87
CA ASP A 76 -9.07 4.39 4.28
C ASP A 76 -8.67 5.71 4.97
N ARG A 77 -8.09 5.61 6.17
CA ARG A 77 -7.65 6.77 6.96
C ARG A 77 -6.63 7.64 6.23
N LEU A 78 -5.76 7.06 5.40
CA LEU A 78 -4.78 7.84 4.63
C LEU A 78 -5.43 8.63 3.49
N LEU A 79 -6.63 8.24 3.06
CA LEU A 79 -7.40 8.97 2.07
C LEU A 79 -8.22 10.10 2.72
N ASP A 80 -8.73 9.87 3.93
CA ASP A 80 -9.50 10.85 4.71
C ASP A 80 -8.61 11.92 5.39
N HIS A 81 -7.36 11.59 5.76
CA HIS A 81 -6.41 12.53 6.37
C HIS A 81 -4.99 12.28 5.84
N PRO A 82 -4.64 12.81 4.65
CA PRO A 82 -3.27 12.75 4.16
C PRO A 82 -2.39 13.60 5.08
N ALA A 83 -1.49 12.94 5.81
CA ALA A 83 -0.54 13.56 6.72
C ALA A 83 0.45 14.51 6.02
#